data_AF-C1ADR2-F1
#
_entry.id   AF-C1ADR2-F1
#
_cell.length_a   1.000
_cell.length_b   1.000
_cell.length_c   1.000
_cell.angle_alpha   90.00
_cell.angle_beta   90.00
_cell.angle_gamma   90.00
#
_symmetry.space_group_name_H-M   'P 1'
#
loop_
_entity.id
_entity.type
_entity.pdbx_description
1 polymer ?
#
loop_
_entity_poly.entity_id
_entity_poly.type
_entity_poly.pdbx_seq_one_letter_code
_entity_poly.pdbx_strand_id
1 'polypeptide(L)'
;MAERKSFLLRVDRDVLDAVQRWANDDLRSLNGQIEFLLRHALRDAGRMPNTKTDRATGRHTDSPADSSSDPQADRRDVDQPDALSSDE
;
A
#
# COMPACT_ATOMS: atom_id res chain seq x y z
N MET A 1 -22.65 -5.53 2.17
CA MET A 1 -21.88 -6.05 1.02
C MET A 1 -20.58 -5.27 0.96
N ALA A 2 -19.42 -5.91 0.77
CA ALA A 2 -18.16 -5.19 0.59
C ALA A 2 -18.27 -4.26 -0.63
N GLU A 3 -17.76 -3.04 -0.50
CA GLU A 3 -17.73 -2.07 -1.60
C GLU A 3 -16.92 -2.65 -2.77
N ARG A 4 -17.49 -2.63 -3.98
CA ARG A 4 -16.84 -3.13 -5.19
C ARG A 4 -16.59 -1.95 -6.12
N LYS A 5 -15.33 -1.75 -6.49
CA LYS A 5 -14.93 -0.72 -7.45
C LYS A 5 -14.88 -1.31 -8.85
N SER A 6 -15.66 -0.76 -9.77
CA SER A 6 -15.58 -1.14 -11.19
C SER A 6 -14.38 -0.46 -11.85
N PHE A 7 -13.65 -1.20 -12.68
CA PHE A 7 -12.55 -0.68 -13.49
C PHE A 7 -12.51 -1.40 -14.84
N LEU A 8 -11.99 -0.73 -15.87
CA LEU A 8 -11.79 -1.32 -17.19
C LEU A 8 -10.47 -2.10 -17.20
N LEU A 9 -10.54 -3.41 -17.44
CA LEU A 9 -9.38 -4.27 -17.60
C LEU A 9 -9.06 -4.44 -19.09
N ARG A 10 -7.83 -4.11 -19.49
CA ARG A 10 -7.30 -4.51 -20.80
C ARG A 10 -6.65 -5.88 -20.64
N VAL A 11 -7.11 -6.84 -21.43
CA VAL A 11 -6.63 -8.22 -21.39
C VAL A 11 -6.57 -8.76 -22.81
N ASP A 12 -5.63 -9.65 -23.05
CA ASP A 12 -5.58 -10.40 -24.31
C ASP A 12 -6.85 -11.23 -24.50
N ARG A 13 -7.33 -11.32 -25.74
CA ARG A 13 -8.59 -12.00 -26.08
C ARG A 13 -8.55 -13.48 -25.74
N ASP A 14 -7.46 -14.16 -26.09
CA ASP A 14 -7.36 -15.62 -25.93
C ASP A 14 -7.22 -15.99 -24.46
N VAL A 15 -6.57 -15.13 -23.68
CA VAL A 15 -6.53 -15.25 -22.21
C VAL A 15 -7.93 -15.12 -21.62
N LEU A 16 -8.72 -14.13 -22.05
CA LEU A 16 -10.09 -13.94 -21.56
C LEU A 16 -10.99 -15.15 -21.89
N ASP A 17 -10.88 -15.66 -23.12
CA ASP A 17 -11.62 -16.84 -23.57
C ASP A 17 -11.27 -18.09 -22.74
N ALA A 18 -9.98 -18.29 -22.43
CA ALA A 18 -9.52 -19.39 -21.58
C ALA A 18 -10.06 -19.28 -20.15
N VAL A 19 -10.03 -18.07 -19.54
CA VAL A 19 -10.58 -17.85 -18.20
C VAL A 19 -12.11 -18.03 -18.19
N GLN A 20 -12.81 -17.60 -19.24
CA GLN A 20 -14.25 -17.79 -19.36
C GLN A 20 -14.63 -19.27 -19.44
N ARG A 21 -13.87 -20.07 -20.19
CA ARG A 21 -14.10 -21.52 -20.26
C ARG A 21 -13.88 -22.17 -18.89
N TRP A 22 -12.79 -21.85 -18.21
CA TRP A 22 -12.55 -22.37 -16.87
C TRP A 22 -13.64 -21.95 -15.87
N ALA A 23 -14.08 -20.69 -15.92
CA ALA A 23 -15.19 -20.24 -15.08
C ALA A 23 -16.47 -21.07 -15.32
N ASN A 24 -16.77 -21.41 -16.57
CA ASN A 24 -17.92 -22.26 -16.90
C ASN A 24 -17.76 -23.68 -16.36
N ASP A 25 -16.58 -24.26 -16.46
CA ASP A 25 -16.27 -25.61 -15.94
C ASP A 25 -16.45 -25.65 -14.41
N ASP A 26 -16.11 -24.56 -13.71
CA ASP A 26 -16.27 -24.41 -12.25
C ASP A 26 -17.66 -23.88 -11.82
N LEU A 27 -18.62 -23.74 -12.76
CA LEU A 27 -19.95 -23.16 -12.53
C LEU A 27 -19.90 -21.78 -11.84
N ARG A 28 -18.92 -20.95 -12.23
CA ARG A 28 -18.68 -19.62 -11.69
C ARG A 28 -18.89 -18.54 -12.75
N SER A 29 -19.26 -17.34 -12.32
CA SER A 29 -19.19 -16.18 -13.21
C SER A 29 -17.75 -15.82 -13.54
N LEU A 30 -17.53 -15.26 -14.73
CA LEU A 30 -16.22 -14.79 -15.18
C LEU A 30 -15.58 -13.82 -14.17
N ASN A 31 -16.33 -12.83 -13.69
CA ASN A 31 -15.85 -11.88 -12.68
C ASN A 31 -15.47 -12.58 -11.37
N GLY A 32 -16.24 -13.61 -10.98
CA GLY A 32 -15.91 -14.42 -9.80
C GLY A 32 -14.61 -15.20 -9.98
N GLN A 33 -14.35 -15.71 -11.19
CA GLN A 33 -13.13 -16.46 -11.49
C GLN A 33 -11.92 -15.54 -11.53
N ILE A 34 -12.03 -14.36 -12.16
CA ILE A 34 -10.99 -13.33 -12.17
C ILE A 34 -10.64 -12.91 -10.74
N GLU A 35 -11.64 -12.65 -9.89
CA GLU A 35 -11.41 -12.28 -8.49
C GLU A 35 -10.69 -13.40 -7.72
N PHE A 36 -11.10 -14.66 -7.90
CA PHE A 36 -10.45 -15.80 -7.27
C PHE A 36 -8.97 -15.88 -7.65
N LEU A 37 -8.67 -15.78 -8.95
CA LEU A 37 -7.32 -15.81 -9.49
C LEU A 37 -6.44 -14.69 -8.95
N LEU A 38 -6.93 -13.45 -8.98
CA LEU A 38 -6.20 -12.29 -8.48
C LEU A 38 -5.91 -12.45 -6.99
N ARG A 39 -6.89 -12.88 -6.18
CA ARG A 39 -6.68 -13.09 -4.75
C ARG A 39 -5.72 -14.23 -4.46
N HIS A 40 -5.74 -15.28 -5.27
CA HIS A 40 -4.80 -16.39 -5.13
C HIS A 40 -3.38 -15.92 -5.44
N ALA A 41 -3.18 -15.29 -6.60
CA ALA A 41 -1.88 -14.75 -7.00
C ALA A 41 -1.32 -13.74 -5.98
N LEU A 42 -2.16 -12.86 -5.43
CA LEU A 42 -1.74 -11.91 -4.39
C LEU A 42 -1.34 -12.60 -3.08
N ARG A 43 -2.03 -13.68 -2.69
CA ARG A 43 -1.66 -14.48 -1.51
C ARG A 43 -0.34 -15.19 -1.72
N ASP A 44 -0.18 -15.84 -2.86
CA ASP A 44 1.03 -16.59 -3.21
C ASP A 44 2.24 -15.66 -3.33
N ALA A 45 2.04 -14.43 -3.83
CA ALA A 45 3.08 -13.40 -3.87
C ALA A 45 3.32 -12.69 -2.52
N GLY A 46 2.54 -12.99 -1.47
CA GLY A 46 2.63 -12.30 -0.18
C GLY A 46 2.23 -10.83 -0.23
N ARG A 47 1.42 -10.42 -1.21
CA ARG A 47 1.01 -9.03 -1.48
C ARG A 47 -0.44 -8.72 -1.09
N MET A 48 -1.15 -9.67 -0.46
CA MET A 48 -2.51 -9.45 -0.01
C MET A 48 -2.54 -8.41 1.13
N PRO A 49 -3.30 -7.30 1.01
CA PRO A 49 -3.36 -6.30 2.06
C PRO A 49 -3.99 -6.87 3.33
N ASN A 50 -3.42 -6.53 4.49
CA ASN A 50 -3.96 -6.93 5.78
C ASN A 50 -5.17 -6.02 6.11
N THR A 51 -6.37 -6.60 6.15
CA THR A 51 -7.67 -5.91 6.18
C THR A 51 -7.90 -4.88 7.33
N LYS A 52 -6.92 -4.64 8.21
CA LYS A 52 -7.04 -3.69 9.32
C LYS A 52 -6.75 -2.23 8.93
N THR A 53 -6.03 -1.96 7.84
CA THR A 53 -5.57 -0.59 7.52
C THR A 53 -6.36 0.11 6.40
N ASP A 54 -6.86 -0.62 5.40
CA ASP A 54 -7.38 0.00 4.17
C ASP A 54 -8.84 0.49 4.21
N ARG A 55 -9.62 0.11 5.22
CA ARG A 55 -11.03 0.58 5.32
C ARG A 55 -11.16 2.06 5.67
N ALA A 56 -10.09 2.71 6.15
CA ALA A 56 -10.13 4.10 6.59
C ALA A 56 -9.77 5.11 5.48
N THR A 57 -9.16 4.68 4.39
CA THR A 57 -8.59 5.60 3.40
C THR A 57 -9.08 5.27 2.00
N GLY A 58 -10.30 5.71 1.69
CA GLY A 58 -10.73 6.00 0.32
C GLY A 58 -9.96 7.18 -0.29
N ARG A 59 -8.63 7.21 -0.16
CA ARG A 59 -7.76 8.26 -0.68
C ARG A 59 -6.78 7.64 -1.64
N HIS A 60 -7.04 7.82 -2.92
CA HIS A 60 -6.01 7.78 -3.95
C HIS A 60 -4.94 8.82 -3.59
N THR A 61 -3.75 8.37 -3.21
CA THR A 61 -2.54 9.17 -3.36
C THR A 61 -1.45 8.25 -3.89
N ASP A 62 -1.13 8.42 -5.18
CA ASP A 62 0.25 8.26 -5.62
C ASP A 62 1.09 9.25 -4.82
N SER A 63 1.96 8.77 -3.94
CA SER A 63 3.25 9.41 -3.68
C SER A 63 4.19 8.52 -2.86
N PRO A 64 5.48 8.49 -3.22
CA PRO A 64 6.53 7.78 -2.51
C PRO A 64 7.03 8.65 -1.36
N ALA A 65 7.11 8.10 -0.16
CA ALA A 65 7.83 8.73 0.95
C ALA A 65 8.29 7.65 1.92
N ASP A 66 9.45 7.07 1.62
CA ASP A 66 10.31 6.51 2.66
C ASP A 66 11.53 7.44 2.75
N SER A 67 11.49 8.35 3.71
CA SER A 67 12.67 9.05 4.21
C SER A 67 12.56 9.08 5.72
N SER A 68 13.24 8.11 6.31
CA SER A 68 13.58 7.96 7.73
C SER A 68 13.71 9.30 8.47
N SER A 69 12.92 9.41 9.54
CA SER A 69 12.99 10.44 10.57
C SER A 69 14.26 10.34 11.40
N ASP A 70 15.01 11.45 11.49
CA ASP A 70 16.15 11.64 12.39
C ASP A 70 15.70 12.55 13.55
N PRO A 71 15.67 12.10 14.82
CA PRO A 71 15.16 12.91 15.92
C PRO A 71 16.27 13.31 16.89
N GLN A 72 16.91 14.48 16.71
CA GLN A 72 17.56 15.15 17.83
C GLN A 72 17.72 16.66 17.63
N ALA A 73 16.69 17.42 18.00
CA ALA A 73 16.81 18.84 18.27
C ALA A 73 15.87 19.21 19.42
N ASP A 74 16.35 19.10 20.66
CA ASP A 74 15.72 19.74 21.81
C ASP A 74 16.77 20.42 22.71
N ARG A 75 17.03 21.69 22.36
CA ARG A 75 17.06 22.89 23.21
C ARG A 75 17.66 22.78 24.63
N ARG A 76 18.61 23.69 24.92
CA ARG A 76 18.31 24.95 25.66
C ARG A 76 19.53 25.88 25.79
N ASP A 77 19.35 27.12 25.33
CA ASP A 77 20.03 28.33 25.78
C ASP A 77 19.88 28.55 27.29
N VAL A 78 20.95 28.90 28.01
CA VAL A 78 20.98 29.79 29.20
C VAL A 78 22.41 30.38 29.40
N ASP A 79 22.53 31.69 29.17
CA ASP A 79 23.28 32.73 29.92
C ASP A 79 24.83 32.71 30.07
N GLN A 80 25.47 33.78 29.57
CA GLN A 80 26.78 34.35 29.98
C GLN A 80 26.60 35.06 31.35
N PRO A 81 27.64 35.44 32.17
CA PRO A 81 28.80 36.21 31.72
C PRO A 81 30.12 36.12 32.57
N ASP A 82 31.09 36.93 32.13
CA ASP A 82 32.14 37.65 32.87
C ASP A 82 33.45 36.96 33.33
N ALA A 83 34.51 37.36 32.63
CA ALA A 83 35.82 37.81 33.10
C ALA A 83 36.39 37.23 34.41
N LEU A 84 37.43 36.42 34.26
CA LEU A 84 38.52 36.36 35.24
C LEU A 84 39.86 36.58 34.55
N SER A 85 40.53 37.62 35.05
CA SER A 85 41.94 37.95 34.89
C SER A 85 42.88 36.89 35.48
N SER A 86 44.12 36.93 35.00
CA SER A 86 45.37 36.37 35.53
C SER A 86 45.77 35.01 34.96
N ASP A 87 46.82 34.97 34.14
CA ASP A 87 48.16 34.67 34.64
C ASP A 87 49.25 34.99 33.57
N GLU A 88 50.43 35.35 34.08
CA GLU A 88 51.75 35.64 33.47
C GLU A 88 52.00 36.89 32.60
#